data_AF-A0A803MA94-F1
#
_entry.id   AF-A0A803MA94-F1
#
_cell.length_a   1.000
_cell.length_b   1.000
_cell.length_c   1.000
_cell.angle_alpha   90.00
_cell.angle_beta   90.00
_cell.angle_gamma   90.00
#
_symmetry.space_group_name_H-M   'P 1'
#
loop_
_entity.id
_entity.type
_entity.pdbx_description
1 polymer ?
#
loop_
_entity_poly.entity_id
_entity_poly.type
_entity_poly.pdbx_seq_one_letter_code
_entity_poly.pdbx_strand_id
1 'polypeptide(L)'
;MSYIHWIMYETLRLFPPEPILFPQCSSKDCTVGGFHVNKGTMIYVNAWAIQRDPSLWDEPNVFKPERFEYETQGYKFFPFGIGKRSCPATAFATRSFTFALPTLIQCFDWEAATKIGVNIGPKEKPLLEAICHLRSSMVDVVAQLKVN
;
A
#
# COMPACT_ATOMS: atom_id res chain seq x y z
N MET A 1 -3.65 -15.36 -9.51
CA MET A 1 -3.01 -14.56 -8.45
C MET A 1 -3.85 -13.31 -8.13
N SER A 2 -5.11 -13.48 -7.75
CA SER A 2 -5.97 -12.36 -7.33
C SER A 2 -5.65 -11.94 -5.88
N TYR A 3 -5.49 -12.92 -4.99
CA TYR A 3 -5.33 -12.66 -3.56
C TYR A 3 -4.04 -11.91 -3.17
N ILE A 4 -2.91 -12.20 -3.82
CA ILE A 4 -1.63 -11.48 -3.60
C ILE A 4 -1.78 -10.00 -3.97
N HIS A 5 -2.53 -9.72 -5.02
CA HIS A 5 -2.82 -8.36 -5.47
C HIS A 5 -3.73 -7.63 -4.48
N TRP A 6 -4.69 -8.34 -3.89
CA TRP A 6 -5.54 -7.82 -2.81
C TRP A 6 -4.75 -7.53 -1.53
N ILE A 7 -3.82 -8.41 -1.15
CA ILE A 7 -2.88 -8.16 -0.05
C ILE A 7 -2.08 -6.88 -0.30
N MET A 8 -1.57 -6.70 -1.53
CA MET A 8 -0.85 -5.49 -1.92
C MET A 8 -1.72 -4.24 -1.73
N TYR A 9 -2.95 -4.26 -2.26
CA TYR A 9 -3.85 -3.11 -2.18
C TYR A 9 -4.29 -2.80 -0.75
N GLU A 10 -4.59 -3.80 0.06
CA GLU A 10 -4.95 -3.60 1.46
C GLU A 10 -3.76 -3.09 2.29
N THR A 11 -2.55 -3.55 1.97
CA THR A 11 -1.31 -3.01 2.55
C THR A 11 -1.14 -1.55 2.18
N LEU A 12 -1.32 -1.17 0.91
CA LEU A 12 -1.20 0.22 0.47
C LEU A 12 -2.32 1.12 1.01
N ARG A 13 -3.51 0.56 1.28
CA ARG A 13 -4.64 1.29 1.89
C ARG A 13 -4.36 1.63 3.35
N LEU A 14 -3.89 0.64 4.12
CA LEU A 14 -3.58 0.83 5.54
C LEU A 14 -2.23 1.53 5.72
N PHE A 15 -1.23 1.24 4.91
CA PHE A 15 0.12 1.76 5.07
C PHE A 15 0.60 2.41 3.77
N PRO A 16 -0.05 3.49 3.31
CA PRO A 16 0.43 4.22 2.15
C PRO A 16 1.83 4.76 2.45
N PRO A 17 2.84 4.47 1.60
CA PRO A 17 4.18 5.02 1.78
C PRO A 17 4.20 6.55 1.80
N GLU A 18 3.24 7.16 1.09
CA GLU A 18 2.99 8.60 1.04
C GLU A 18 1.58 8.91 1.59
N PRO A 19 1.41 9.08 2.92
CA PRO A 19 0.11 9.34 3.55
C PRO A 19 -0.57 10.63 3.07
N ILE A 20 0.22 11.64 2.75
CA ILE A 20 -0.21 12.91 2.16
C ILE A 20 0.48 13.00 0.80
N LEU A 21 -0.28 12.90 -0.29
CA LEU A 21 0.30 12.87 -1.63
C LEU A 21 1.09 14.15 -1.96
N PHE A 22 1.98 14.02 -2.94
CA PHE A 22 2.77 15.16 -3.43
C PHE A 22 1.89 16.38 -3.72
N PRO A 23 2.31 17.57 -3.23
CA PRO A 23 1.53 18.78 -3.41
C PRO A 23 1.29 19.07 -4.89
N GLN A 24 0.05 19.43 -5.21
CA GLN A 24 -0.34 19.91 -6.52
C GLN A 24 -0.58 21.42 -6.44
N CYS A 25 -0.26 22.15 -7.51
CA CYS A 25 -0.49 23.59 -7.56
C CYS A 25 -1.57 23.89 -8.59
N SER A 26 -2.56 24.70 -8.19
CA SER A 26 -3.64 25.09 -9.10
C SER A 26 -3.10 25.95 -10.25
N SER A 27 -3.26 25.49 -11.49
CA SER A 27 -2.74 26.21 -12.67
C SER A 27 -3.60 27.39 -13.11
N LYS A 28 -4.86 27.45 -12.64
CA LYS A 28 -5.85 28.49 -12.90
C LYS A 28 -6.85 28.56 -11.75
N ASP A 29 -7.63 29.63 -11.67
CA ASP A 29 -8.75 29.70 -10.74
C ASP A 29 -9.73 28.55 -11.03
N CYS A 30 -10.14 27.83 -10.00
CA CYS A 30 -11.04 26.69 -10.13
C CYS A 30 -11.95 26.53 -8.90
N THR A 31 -12.81 25.52 -8.93
CA THR A 31 -13.71 25.19 -7.84
C THR A 31 -13.52 23.73 -7.46
N VAL A 32 -13.30 23.47 -6.17
CA VAL A 32 -13.10 22.12 -5.63
C VAL A 32 -14.06 21.94 -4.45
N GLY A 33 -14.95 20.95 -4.53
CA GLY A 33 -15.93 20.68 -3.47
C GLY A 33 -16.86 21.86 -3.15
N GLY A 34 -17.13 22.74 -4.12
CA GLY A 34 -17.91 23.96 -3.93
C GLY A 34 -17.11 25.19 -3.45
N PHE A 35 -15.82 25.04 -3.15
CA PHE A 35 -14.94 26.12 -2.71
C PHE A 35 -14.13 26.70 -3.87
N HIS A 36 -14.00 28.03 -3.91
CA HIS A 36 -13.14 28.71 -4.88
C HIS A 36 -11.67 28.55 -4.50
N VAL A 37 -10.85 28.16 -5.47
CA VAL A 37 -9.41 27.94 -5.31
C VAL A 37 -8.67 28.81 -6.33
N ASN A 38 -7.89 29.76 -5.83
CA ASN A 38 -7.11 30.67 -6.67
C ASN A 38 -5.98 29.92 -7.39
N LYS A 39 -5.57 30.45 -8.55
CA LYS A 39 -4.33 30.07 -9.21
C LYS A 39 -3.15 30.21 -8.25
N GLY A 40 -2.26 29.21 -8.24
CA GLY A 40 -1.09 29.19 -7.38
C GLY A 40 -1.32 28.56 -6.00
N THR A 41 -2.56 28.24 -5.63
CA THR A 41 -2.84 27.54 -4.36
C THR A 41 -2.26 26.13 -4.38
N MET A 42 -1.50 25.78 -3.35
CA MET A 42 -1.04 24.41 -3.12
C MET A 42 -2.16 23.56 -2.51
N ILE A 43 -2.34 22.37 -3.05
CA ILE A 43 -3.37 21.41 -2.70
C ILE A 43 -2.69 20.12 -2.25
N TYR A 44 -3.08 19.65 -1.07
CA TYR A 44 -2.63 18.39 -0.50
C TYR A 44 -3.80 17.42 -0.43
N VAL A 45 -3.56 16.17 -0.81
CA VAL A 45 -4.56 15.10 -0.68
C VAL A 45 -4.12 14.17 0.43
N ASN A 46 -4.90 14.14 1.52
CA ASN A 46 -4.66 13.23 2.63
C ASN A 46 -5.22 11.84 2.30
N ALA A 47 -4.43 11.06 1.56
CA ALA A 47 -4.79 9.70 1.16
C ALA A 47 -5.02 8.81 2.37
N TRP A 48 -4.21 8.94 3.43
CA TRP A 48 -4.33 8.16 4.66
C TRP A 48 -5.68 8.34 5.35
N ALA A 49 -6.16 9.58 5.45
CA ALA A 49 -7.46 9.87 6.05
C ALA A 49 -8.61 9.29 5.21
N ILE A 50 -8.59 9.52 3.89
CA ILE A 50 -9.63 9.01 2.97
C ILE A 50 -9.68 7.47 3.00
N GLN A 51 -8.52 6.82 3.02
CA GLN A 51 -8.41 5.37 3.00
C GLN A 51 -8.78 4.70 4.34
N ARG A 52 -8.95 5.48 5.41
CA ARG A 52 -9.41 5.03 6.74
C ARG A 52 -10.78 5.59 7.14
N ASP A 53 -11.44 6.31 6.25
CA ASP A 53 -12.73 6.92 6.55
C ASP A 53 -13.79 5.81 6.69
N PRO A 54 -14.43 5.67 7.87
CA PRO A 54 -15.48 4.67 8.09
C PRO A 54 -16.74 4.91 7.25
N SER A 55 -16.93 6.10 6.67
CA SER A 55 -18.01 6.37 5.73
C SER A 55 -17.74 5.81 4.32
N LEU A 56 -16.48 5.52 4.00
CA LEU A 56 -16.04 5.00 2.69
C LEU A 56 -15.62 3.52 2.75
N TRP A 57 -15.17 3.06 3.92
CA TRP A 57 -14.59 1.74 4.13
C TRP A 57 -15.20 1.06 5.35
N ASP A 58 -15.78 -0.13 5.15
CA ASP A 58 -16.20 -1.00 6.23
C ASP A 58 -14.99 -1.56 6.99
N GLU A 59 -15.06 -1.53 8.33
CA GLU A 59 -13.96 -1.92 9.23
C GLU A 59 -12.61 -1.32 8.80
N PRO A 60 -12.46 0.02 8.74
CA PRO A 60 -11.37 0.68 7.99
C PRO A 60 -9.99 0.41 8.57
N ASN A 61 -9.88 0.01 9.84
CA ASN A 61 -8.61 -0.27 10.49
C ASN A 61 -8.24 -1.77 10.48
N VAL A 62 -9.12 -2.63 9.98
CA VAL A 62 -8.87 -4.07 9.87
C VAL A 62 -8.20 -4.38 8.53
N PHE A 63 -7.14 -5.18 8.58
CA PHE A 63 -6.49 -5.72 7.39
C PHE A 63 -7.34 -6.87 6.82
N LYS A 64 -8.08 -6.60 5.74
CA LYS A 64 -9.03 -7.52 5.11
C LYS A 64 -8.87 -7.50 3.59
N PRO A 65 -7.90 -8.25 3.01
CA PRO A 65 -7.65 -8.28 1.57
C PRO A 65 -8.90 -8.58 0.73
N GLU A 66 -9.79 -9.44 1.22
CA GLU A 66 -11.01 -9.89 0.56
C GLU A 66 -11.91 -8.74 0.10
N ARG A 67 -11.82 -7.55 0.71
CA ARG A 67 -12.58 -6.38 0.25
C ARG A 67 -12.28 -6.04 -1.22
N PHE A 68 -11.05 -6.28 -1.69
CA PHE A 68 -10.65 -6.03 -3.07
C PHE A 68 -11.09 -7.10 -4.07
N GLU A 69 -11.85 -8.10 -3.64
CA GLU A 69 -12.61 -8.96 -4.55
C GLU A 69 -13.67 -8.19 -5.31
N TYR A 70 -14.37 -7.28 -4.62
CA TYR A 70 -15.46 -6.48 -5.16
C TYR A 70 -15.10 -4.98 -5.28
N GLU A 71 -14.16 -4.50 -4.47
CA GLU A 71 -13.69 -3.12 -4.55
C GLU A 71 -12.80 -2.90 -5.77
N THR A 72 -13.19 -1.95 -6.61
CA THR A 72 -12.42 -1.52 -7.78
C THR A 72 -11.67 -0.23 -7.49
N GLN A 73 -10.63 0.04 -8.27
CA GLN A 73 -9.92 1.33 -8.19
C GLN A 73 -10.90 2.48 -8.48
N GLY A 74 -10.90 3.52 -7.63
CA GLY A 74 -11.87 4.61 -7.69
C GLY A 74 -11.49 5.77 -6.78
N TYR A 75 -12.40 6.74 -6.60
CA TYR A 75 -12.10 7.97 -5.86
C TYR A 75 -11.77 7.77 -4.37
N LYS A 76 -12.11 6.62 -3.77
CA LYS A 76 -11.76 6.27 -2.39
C LYS A 76 -10.44 5.51 -2.24
N PHE A 77 -9.85 5.01 -3.34
CA PHE A 77 -8.60 4.27 -3.34
C PHE A 77 -7.72 4.61 -4.54
N PHE A 78 -6.64 5.34 -4.28
CA PHE A 78 -5.69 5.81 -5.30
C PHE A 78 -4.25 5.71 -4.77
N PRO A 79 -3.73 4.49 -4.53
CA PRO A 79 -2.44 4.29 -3.87
C PRO A 79 -1.25 4.87 -4.65
N PHE A 80 -1.45 5.11 -5.95
CA PHE A 80 -0.45 5.69 -6.85
C PHE A 80 -0.86 7.07 -7.38
N GLY A 81 -1.87 7.70 -6.76
CA GLY A 81 -2.50 8.92 -7.27
C GLY A 81 -3.34 8.68 -8.54
N ILE A 82 -3.93 9.75 -9.07
CA ILE A 82 -4.81 9.72 -10.23
C ILE A 82 -4.52 10.90 -11.17
N GLY A 83 -4.82 10.74 -12.46
CA GLY A 83 -4.72 11.79 -13.46
C GLY A 83 -3.28 12.03 -13.96
N LYS A 84 -3.00 13.24 -14.47
CA LYS A 84 -1.75 13.56 -15.19
C LYS A 84 -0.46 13.42 -14.35
N ARG A 85 -0.59 13.33 -13.02
CA ARG A 85 0.52 13.23 -12.06
C ARG A 85 0.47 11.91 -11.27
N SER A 86 -0.28 10.92 -11.74
CA SER A 86 -0.21 9.57 -11.20
C SER A 86 1.21 9.02 -11.29
N CYS A 87 1.58 8.15 -10.36
CA CYS A 87 2.91 7.56 -10.30
C CYS A 87 3.25 6.86 -11.63
N PRO A 88 4.32 7.26 -12.34
CA PRO A 88 4.70 6.63 -13.60
C PRO A 88 5.16 5.17 -13.40
N ALA A 89 5.58 4.80 -12.19
CA ALA A 89 6.07 3.47 -11.85
C ALA A 89 4.97 2.49 -11.39
N THR A 90 3.68 2.85 -11.50
CA THR A 90 2.55 2.02 -11.02
C THR A 90 2.61 0.58 -11.54
N ALA A 91 2.83 0.42 -12.86
CA ALA A 91 2.89 -0.91 -13.48
C ALA A 91 4.12 -1.72 -13.02
N PHE A 92 5.26 -1.04 -12.86
CA PHE A 92 6.48 -1.67 -12.35
C PHE A 92 6.29 -2.13 -10.90
N ALA A 93 5.87 -1.22 -10.00
CA ALA A 93 5.65 -1.52 -8.60
C ALA A 93 4.67 -2.69 -8.39
N THR A 94 3.55 -2.67 -9.13
CA THR A 94 2.56 -3.75 -9.10
C THR A 94 3.19 -5.09 -9.50
N ARG A 95 3.91 -5.14 -10.64
CA ARG A 95 4.54 -6.37 -11.12
C ARG A 95 5.59 -6.87 -10.13
N SER A 96 6.48 -5.99 -9.68
CA SER A 96 7.54 -6.32 -8.73
C SER A 96 6.96 -6.92 -7.45
N PHE A 97 5.87 -6.34 -6.92
CA PHE A 97 5.21 -6.87 -5.73
C PHE A 97 4.56 -8.24 -5.98
N THR A 98 3.88 -8.41 -7.11
CA THR A 98 3.25 -9.70 -7.48
C THR A 98 4.27 -10.82 -7.72
N PHE A 99 5.56 -10.53 -7.90
CA PHE A 99 6.62 -11.53 -7.95
C PHE A 99 7.33 -11.70 -6.61
N ALA A 100 7.72 -10.60 -5.98
CA ALA A 100 8.51 -10.62 -4.76
C ALA A 100 7.74 -11.24 -3.59
N LEU A 101 6.49 -10.80 -3.37
CA LEU A 101 5.73 -11.26 -2.21
C LEU A 101 5.43 -12.77 -2.25
N PRO A 102 4.91 -13.36 -3.35
CA PRO A 102 4.71 -14.80 -3.41
C PRO A 102 6.01 -15.59 -3.24
N THR A 103 7.11 -15.10 -3.82
CA THR A 103 8.43 -15.74 -3.66
C THR A 103 8.85 -15.75 -2.19
N LEU A 104 8.67 -14.64 -1.48
CA LEU A 104 8.97 -14.54 -0.05
C LEU A 104 8.10 -15.48 0.79
N ILE A 105 6.79 -15.57 0.50
CA ILE A 105 5.86 -16.47 1.20
C ILE A 105 6.18 -17.94 0.91
N GLN A 106 6.51 -18.26 -0.33
CA GLN A 106 6.78 -19.62 -0.78
C GLN A 106 8.14 -20.11 -0.28
N CYS A 107 9.16 -19.25 -0.24
CA CYS A 107 10.52 -19.65 0.14
C CYS A 107 10.75 -19.67 1.65
N PHE A 108 10.05 -18.85 2.42
CA PHE A 108 10.37 -18.65 3.84
C PHE A 108 9.17 -18.91 4.75
N ASP A 109 9.45 -19.45 5.94
CA ASP A 109 8.60 -19.39 7.11
C ASP A 109 8.92 -18.12 7.91
N TRP A 110 7.90 -17.52 8.51
CA TRP A 110 7.99 -16.21 9.16
C TRP A 110 7.58 -16.29 10.63
N GLU A 111 8.41 -15.76 11.51
CA GLU A 111 8.15 -15.66 12.94
C GLU A 111 8.33 -14.21 13.41
N ALA A 112 7.50 -13.74 14.33
CA ALA A 112 7.68 -12.43 14.94
C ALA A 112 8.86 -12.47 15.91
N ALA A 113 9.86 -11.61 15.72
CA ALA A 113 11.02 -11.52 16.61
C ALA A 113 10.65 -10.98 18.00
N THR A 114 9.56 -10.22 18.09
CA THR A 114 9.03 -9.67 19.34
C THR A 114 7.52 -9.89 19.45
N LYS A 115 7.07 -10.40 20.61
CA LYS A 115 5.64 -10.51 20.95
C LYS A 115 5.10 -9.14 21.36
N ILE A 116 4.82 -8.26 20.40
CA ILE A 116 4.18 -6.97 20.69
C ILE A 116 2.74 -7.01 20.15
N GLY A 117 1.80 -6.61 21.01
CA GLY A 117 0.39 -6.47 20.66
C GLY A 117 0.22 -5.53 19.47
N VAL A 118 -0.58 -5.96 18.49
CA VAL A 118 -0.78 -5.31 17.19
C VAL A 118 -1.55 -4.00 17.37
N ASN A 119 -0.87 -2.92 17.76
CA ASN A 119 -1.38 -1.55 17.64
C ASN A 119 -0.60 -0.85 16.54
N ILE A 120 -1.08 -0.94 15.30
CA ILE A 120 -0.46 -0.27 14.16
C ILE A 120 -1.06 1.14 14.03
N GLY A 121 -0.64 2.03 14.94
CA GLY A 121 -0.93 3.45 14.88
C GLY A 121 0.21 4.24 14.20
N PRO A 122 -0.05 5.40 13.58
CA PRO A 122 0.97 6.18 12.87
C PRO A 122 2.08 6.76 13.77
N LYS A 123 1.96 6.67 15.10
CA LYS A 123 2.92 7.25 16.08
C LYS A 123 3.84 6.24 16.75
N GLU A 124 3.55 4.95 16.65
CA GLU A 124 4.40 3.90 17.20
C GLU A 124 4.78 2.98 16.05
N LYS A 125 6.02 3.08 15.59
CA LYS A 125 6.64 2.02 14.81
C LYS A 125 7.33 1.10 15.82
N PRO A 126 6.67 0.08 16.40
CA PRO A 126 7.46 -1.10 16.69
C PRO A 126 7.95 -1.54 15.31
N LEU A 127 9.26 -1.46 15.09
CA LEU A 127 9.86 -2.18 13.98
C LEU A 127 9.46 -3.64 14.24
N LEU A 128 8.47 -4.12 13.49
CA LEU A 128 8.09 -5.52 13.48
C LEU A 128 9.28 -6.24 12.87
N GLU A 129 10.23 -6.58 13.73
CA GLU A 129 11.31 -7.48 13.39
C GLU A 129 10.67 -8.84 13.13
N ALA A 130 10.83 -9.33 11.91
CA ALA A 130 10.40 -10.65 11.51
C ALA A 130 11.65 -11.49 11.26
N ILE A 131 11.69 -12.66 11.88
CA ILE A 131 12.70 -13.67 11.59
C ILE A 131 12.14 -14.52 10.46
N CYS A 132 12.92 -14.69 9.39
CA CYS A 132 12.56 -15.56 8.28
C CYS A 132 13.50 -16.77 8.23
N HIS A 133 12.90 -17.95 8.06
CA HIS A 133 13.62 -19.22 7.95
C HIS A 133 13.38 -19.80 6.55
N LEU A 134 14.46 -20.15 5.84
CA LEU A 134 14.34 -20.80 4.54
C LEU A 134 13.65 -22.15 4.71
N ARG A 135 12.56 -22.39 3.97
CA ARG A 135 11.85 -23.67 4.00
C ARG A 135 12.79 -24.77 3.52
N SER A 136 12.75 -25.91 4.21
CA SER A 136 13.54 -27.10 3.85
C SER A 136 13.34 -27.51 2.39
N SER A 137 12.11 -27.41 1.88
CA SER A 137 11.76 -27.72 0.49
C SER A 137 12.38 -26.78 -0.56
N MET A 138 12.92 -25.64 -0.15
CA MET A 138 13.45 -24.60 -1.04
C MET A 138 14.96 -24.43 -0.94
N VAL A 139 15.64 -25.16 -0.04
CA VAL A 139 17.09 -25.08 0.19
C VAL A 139 17.89 -25.34 -1.09
N ASP A 140 17.60 -26.44 -1.79
CA ASP A 140 18.33 -26.83 -3.00
C ASP A 140 18.09 -25.85 -4.16
N VAL A 141 16.87 -25.33 -4.28
CA VAL A 141 16.49 -24.36 -5.31
C VAL A 141 17.21 -23.03 -5.09
N VAL A 142 17.22 -22.54 -3.85
CA VAL A 142 17.90 -21.28 -3.52
C VAL A 142 19.42 -21.42 -3.63
N ALA A 143 19.99 -22.57 -3.25
CA ALA A 143 21.42 -22.84 -3.39
C ALA A 143 21.92 -22.82 -4.85
N GLN A 144 21.03 -23.09 -5.81
CA GLN A 144 21.33 -23.03 -7.25
C GLN A 144 21.31 -21.60 -7.81
N LEU A 145 20.69 -20.63 -7.12
CA LEU A 145 20.58 -19.23 -7.54
C LEU A 145 21.86 -18.41 -7.27
N LYS A 146 23.05 -19.04 -7.22
CA LYS A 146 24.32 -18.32 -7.04
C LYS A 146 24.43 -17.22 -8.09
N VAL A 147 24.39 -15.97 -7.62
CA VAL A 147 24.63 -14.78 -8.42
C VAL A 147 26.13 -14.76 -8.73
N ASN A 148 26.49 -15.01 -9.99
CA ASN A 148 27.82 -14.69 -10.52
C ASN A 148 27.97 -13.17 -10.65
#